data_AF-A0A565BLS1-F1
#
_entry.id   AF-A0A565BLS1-F1
#
_cell.length_a   1.000
_cell.length_b   1.000
_cell.length_c   1.000
_cell.angle_alpha   90.00
_cell.angle_beta   90.00
_cell.angle_gamma   90.00
#
_symmetry.space_group_name_H-M   'P 1'
#
loop_
_entity.id
_entity.type
_entity.pdbx_description
1 polymer ?
#
loop_
_entity_poly.entity_id
_entity_poly.type
_entity_poly.pdbx_seq_one_letter_code
_entity_poly.pdbx_strand_id
1 'polypeptide(L)'
;MTNVGLYPFSLSVRPRFSELPRAAFPNRPPLRYAVLGAGFAGISVGWHLLKDCPKDMRLSVDVYDEIGIGGGASGVSGGLLHPYSPKGKLLWHGAECWRECLELLNVAETAASSTYPSVAEKGDCNDSFGNFMVRRRGILRPATNAKTLGLMSDNARNCLASCVVDTIDKDGAQTLVPNLCLPLNCAFYYPGAMNVNPQSYLQALFLACQNLARASLGMKNITLVKKSIDDVLELEGEYDAVVICLGSKVDFLPELTGKLPLRTCRGVITHMQLHESAKGSYLDGGPSILSDAWLAVQGPRNLHMGSTWEWQSRNYSSDVSDEEASRALDELLPKASVVYPDIEKWDFAGARAGLRAMPPVTSHGSLPLLGSIDQLVGAASGSCKFWVFGGLGSRGLLYHAWLGKLMAKAVLCCNEEPIPSELTSWKKKSSSNCSVS
;
A
#
# COMPACT_ATOMS: atom_id res chain seq x y z
N MET A 1 19.21 8.57 85.76
CA MET A 1 18.48 7.40 85.23
C MET A 1 18.34 7.59 83.74
N THR A 2 18.91 6.63 82.98
CA THR A 2 18.75 6.35 81.52
C THR A 2 19.03 7.51 80.54
N ASN A 3 20.21 7.58 79.90
CA ASN A 3 20.60 6.93 78.62
C ASN A 3 19.54 7.16 77.52
N VAL A 4 19.79 7.73 76.33
CA VAL A 4 20.82 7.53 75.28
C VAL A 4 20.76 8.81 74.41
N GLY A 5 21.80 9.50 73.92
CA GLY A 5 23.04 9.09 73.28
C GLY A 5 23.05 9.66 71.85
N LEU A 6 23.54 10.90 71.69
CA LEU A 6 23.96 11.51 70.43
C LEU A 6 25.28 10.88 69.97
N TYR A 7 25.39 10.46 68.69
CA TYR A 7 26.65 10.36 67.91
C TYR A 7 26.36 9.93 66.45
N PRO A 8 27.31 10.04 65.49
CA PRO A 8 27.10 10.72 64.21
C PRO A 8 27.38 9.83 62.97
N PHE A 9 27.33 10.45 61.79
CA PHE A 9 27.92 10.04 60.50
C PHE A 9 28.59 8.65 60.42
N SER A 10 27.99 7.75 59.64
CA SER A 10 28.65 6.58 59.07
C SER A 10 28.42 6.54 57.56
N LEU A 11 29.53 6.57 56.81
CA LEU A 11 29.62 6.25 55.40
C LEU A 11 29.01 4.87 55.12
N SER A 12 27.93 4.82 54.34
CA SER A 12 27.32 3.58 53.85
C SER A 12 27.75 3.32 52.41
N VAL A 13 28.72 2.42 52.32
CA VAL A 13 29.08 1.50 51.23
C VAL A 13 28.11 1.49 50.03
N ARG A 14 28.63 1.91 48.86
CA ARG A 14 28.02 1.64 47.55
C ARG A 14 27.91 0.11 47.36
N PRO A 15 26.74 -0.45 46.98
CA PRO A 15 26.71 -1.83 46.54
C PRO A 15 27.49 -1.92 45.22
N ARG A 16 28.61 -2.65 45.25
CA ARG A 16 29.20 -3.24 44.05
C ARG A 16 28.10 -4.11 43.44
N PHE A 17 27.47 -3.63 42.38
CA PHE A 17 26.80 -4.53 41.45
C PHE A 17 27.88 -5.44 40.90
N SER A 18 27.95 -6.63 41.49
CA SER A 18 28.63 -7.78 40.91
C SER A 18 28.21 -7.88 39.45
N GLU A 19 29.19 -7.81 38.56
CA GLU A 19 29.05 -8.16 37.16
C GLU A 19 28.39 -9.54 37.09
N LEU A 20 27.09 -9.54 36.81
CA LEU A 20 26.41 -10.73 36.35
C LEU A 20 27.08 -11.12 35.03
N PRO A 21 27.46 -12.40 34.85
CA PRO A 21 28.08 -12.82 33.61
C PRO A 21 27.13 -12.46 32.46
N ARG A 22 27.66 -11.75 31.46
CA ARG A 22 27.05 -11.68 30.12
C ARG A 22 26.84 -13.12 29.68
N ALA A 23 25.64 -13.66 29.92
CA ALA A 23 25.23 -14.91 29.35
C ALA A 23 25.25 -14.69 27.84
N ALA A 24 26.27 -15.24 27.17
CA ALA A 24 26.26 -15.41 25.74
C ALA A 24 24.99 -16.21 25.43
N PHE A 25 23.99 -15.55 24.84
CA PHE A 25 22.82 -16.26 24.35
C PHE A 25 23.32 -17.36 23.41
N PRO A 26 22.99 -18.64 23.66
CA PRO A 26 23.46 -19.71 22.80
C PRO A 26 22.98 -19.46 21.37
N ASN A 27 23.78 -19.91 20.40
CA ASN A 27 23.56 -19.88 18.95
C ASN A 27 22.18 -20.40 18.51
N ARG A 28 21.09 -19.68 18.81
CA ARG A 28 19.81 -19.95 18.17
C ARG A 28 19.93 -19.56 16.70
N PRO A 29 19.52 -20.42 15.76
CA PRO A 29 19.51 -20.06 14.35
C PRO A 29 18.70 -18.77 14.16
N PRO A 30 19.04 -17.96 13.14
CA PRO A 30 18.25 -16.77 12.83
C PRO A 30 16.80 -17.18 12.56
N LEU A 31 15.84 -16.36 12.99
CA LEU A 31 14.47 -16.51 12.51
C LEU A 31 14.49 -16.39 10.98
N ARG A 32 13.77 -17.29 10.32
CA ARG A 32 13.61 -17.27 8.87
C ARG A 32 12.15 -17.04 8.53
N TYR A 33 11.86 -15.93 7.88
CA TYR A 33 10.52 -15.62 7.39
C TYR A 33 10.49 -15.52 5.87
N ALA A 34 9.49 -16.13 5.25
CA ALA A 34 9.20 -15.95 3.84
C ALA A 34 8.02 -14.97 3.67
N VAL A 35 8.12 -14.07 2.71
CA VAL A 35 7.02 -13.17 2.31
C VAL A 35 6.74 -13.39 0.82
N LEU A 36 5.55 -13.90 0.49
CA LEU A 36 5.21 -14.25 -0.88
C LEU A 36 4.46 -13.08 -1.56
N GLY A 37 5.14 -12.37 -2.44
CA GLY A 37 4.65 -11.23 -3.20
C GLY A 37 5.36 -9.93 -2.83
N ALA A 38 5.94 -9.24 -3.82
CA ALA A 38 6.70 -8.00 -3.66
C ALA A 38 5.87 -6.75 -4.03
N GLY A 39 4.55 -6.79 -3.78
CA GLY A 39 3.64 -5.65 -3.90
C GLY A 39 3.53 -4.82 -2.61
N PHE A 40 2.50 -3.96 -2.54
CA PHE A 40 2.26 -3.11 -1.36
C PHE A 40 2.22 -3.89 -0.04
N ALA A 41 1.50 -5.02 0.00
CA ALA A 41 1.37 -5.84 1.20
C ALA A 41 2.71 -6.42 1.66
N GLY A 42 3.41 -7.14 0.77
CA GLY A 42 4.62 -7.87 1.15
C GLY A 42 5.80 -6.98 1.47
N ILE A 43 6.02 -5.90 0.71
CA ILE A 43 7.12 -4.96 1.01
C ILE A 43 6.87 -4.23 2.34
N SER A 44 5.61 -3.87 2.63
CA SER A 44 5.23 -3.30 3.93
C SER A 44 5.49 -4.27 5.10
N VAL A 45 5.10 -5.54 4.94
CA VAL A 45 5.40 -6.58 5.93
C VAL A 45 6.90 -6.73 6.12
N GLY A 46 7.68 -6.83 5.03
CA GLY A 46 9.14 -6.94 5.10
C GLY A 46 9.79 -5.78 5.84
N TRP A 47 9.36 -4.54 5.57
CA TRP A 47 9.82 -3.36 6.32
C TRP A 47 9.53 -3.47 7.81
N HIS A 48 8.29 -3.80 8.18
CA HIS A 48 7.90 -3.86 9.58
C HIS A 48 8.49 -5.05 10.33
N LEU A 49 8.69 -6.21 9.68
CA LEU A 49 9.42 -7.34 10.26
C LEU A 49 10.85 -6.91 10.63
N LEU A 50 11.54 -6.21 9.74
CA LEU A 50 12.89 -5.70 10.02
C LEU A 50 12.89 -4.61 11.10
N LYS A 51 11.96 -3.65 11.04
CA LYS A 51 11.89 -2.50 11.96
C LYS A 51 11.53 -2.93 13.38
N ASP A 52 10.52 -3.78 13.52
CA ASP A 52 9.90 -4.10 14.81
C ASP A 52 10.51 -5.37 15.46
N CYS A 53 11.32 -6.14 14.73
CA CYS A 53 12.09 -7.25 15.31
C CYS A 53 13.07 -6.75 16.39
N PRO A 54 13.12 -7.38 17.59
CA PRO A 54 14.04 -7.01 18.66
C PRO A 54 15.50 -6.89 18.20
N LYS A 55 16.24 -5.93 18.77
CA LYS A 55 17.62 -5.62 18.34
C LYS A 55 18.61 -6.76 18.59
N ASP A 56 18.32 -7.59 19.57
CA ASP A 56 19.10 -8.76 19.99
C ASP A 56 18.74 -10.04 19.22
N MET A 57 17.72 -10.00 18.37
CA MET A 57 17.25 -11.17 17.61
C MET A 57 17.81 -11.15 16.18
N ARG A 58 18.27 -12.32 15.71
CA ARG A 58 18.69 -12.49 14.32
C ARG A 58 17.49 -12.83 13.44
N LEU A 59 17.34 -12.15 12.31
CA LEU A 59 16.22 -12.31 11.39
C LEU A 59 16.70 -12.32 9.93
N SER A 60 16.23 -13.29 9.14
CA SER A 60 16.36 -13.30 7.69
C SER A 60 14.96 -13.31 7.08
N VAL A 61 14.72 -12.37 6.17
CA VAL A 61 13.45 -12.28 5.43
C VAL A 61 13.71 -12.52 3.95
N ASP A 62 13.09 -13.56 3.39
CA ASP A 62 13.16 -13.85 1.95
C ASP A 62 11.82 -13.43 1.31
N VAL A 63 11.86 -12.43 0.43
CA VAL A 63 10.70 -11.92 -0.30
C VAL A 63 10.67 -12.60 -1.67
N TYR A 64 9.68 -13.45 -1.89
CA TYR A 64 9.51 -14.19 -3.14
C TYR A 64 8.57 -13.44 -4.09
N ASP A 65 8.99 -13.22 -5.34
CA ASP A 65 8.12 -12.68 -6.38
C ASP A 65 8.64 -13.09 -7.77
N GLU A 66 7.79 -13.64 -8.62
CA GLU A 66 8.21 -14.15 -9.93
C GLU A 66 8.66 -13.03 -10.91
N ILE A 67 8.07 -11.82 -10.80
CA ILE A 67 8.34 -10.68 -11.69
C ILE A 67 9.36 -9.75 -11.03
N GLY A 68 9.18 -9.49 -9.74
CA GLY A 68 9.96 -8.57 -8.93
C GLY A 68 9.07 -7.49 -8.29
N ILE A 69 9.73 -6.53 -7.65
CA ILE A 69 9.07 -5.48 -6.87
C ILE A 69 8.06 -4.71 -7.72
N GLY A 70 6.81 -4.66 -7.25
CA GLY A 70 5.73 -3.97 -7.94
C GLY A 70 5.20 -4.65 -9.21
N GLY A 71 5.66 -5.86 -9.56
CA GLY A 71 5.33 -6.51 -10.84
C GLY A 71 3.85 -6.86 -11.06
N GLY A 72 3.02 -6.83 -10.01
CA GLY A 72 1.58 -7.04 -10.10
C GLY A 72 0.74 -5.75 -10.08
N ALA A 73 -0.51 -5.87 -9.62
CA ALA A 73 -1.45 -4.74 -9.55
C ALA A 73 -0.98 -3.54 -8.70
N SER A 74 0.00 -3.75 -7.82
CA SER A 74 0.56 -2.66 -7.00
C SER A 74 1.33 -1.65 -7.84
N GLY A 75 2.22 -2.10 -8.75
CA GLY A 75 3.00 -1.22 -9.61
C GLY A 75 2.17 -0.52 -10.70
N VAL A 76 1.05 -1.12 -11.10
CA VAL A 76 0.14 -0.56 -12.11
C VAL A 76 -0.83 0.48 -11.54
N SER A 77 -0.99 0.55 -10.22
CA SER A 77 -2.03 1.40 -9.61
C SER A 77 -1.92 2.90 -9.97
N GLY A 78 -3.04 3.62 -9.96
CA GLY A 78 -3.08 5.04 -10.33
C GLY A 78 -2.43 6.01 -9.33
N GLY A 79 -1.91 5.54 -8.20
CA GLY A 79 -1.15 6.39 -7.27
C GLY A 79 -1.94 7.40 -6.44
N LEU A 80 -3.26 7.52 -6.63
CA LEU A 80 -4.09 8.50 -5.93
C LEU A 80 -4.30 8.13 -4.45
N LEU A 81 -3.68 8.91 -3.56
CA LEU A 81 -3.60 8.64 -2.14
C LEU A 81 -4.37 9.68 -1.33
N HIS A 82 -5.44 9.23 -0.66
CA HIS A 82 -6.25 10.01 0.28
C HIS A 82 -7.06 9.06 1.20
N PRO A 83 -7.48 9.48 2.41
CA PRO A 83 -8.11 8.59 3.39
C PRO A 83 -9.65 8.52 3.30
N TYR A 84 -10.24 9.00 2.20
CA TYR A 84 -11.69 9.20 2.08
C TYR A 84 -12.38 8.20 1.15
N SER A 85 -13.61 7.85 1.51
CA SER A 85 -14.51 7.06 0.67
C SER A 85 -15.02 7.86 -0.54
N PRO A 86 -15.67 7.20 -1.52
CA PRO A 86 -16.37 7.90 -2.58
C PRO A 86 -17.47 8.87 -2.11
N LYS A 87 -17.91 8.81 -0.85
CA LYS A 87 -18.88 9.78 -0.29
C LYS A 87 -18.22 10.86 0.58
N GLY A 88 -16.90 10.98 0.55
CA GLY A 88 -16.15 11.96 1.35
C GLY A 88 -15.97 11.58 2.82
N LYS A 89 -16.62 10.52 3.30
CA LYS A 89 -16.46 10.01 4.67
C LYS A 89 -15.07 9.40 4.87
N LEU A 90 -14.44 9.63 6.01
CA LEU A 90 -13.21 8.95 6.43
C LEU A 90 -13.38 7.42 6.38
N LEU A 91 -12.40 6.72 5.82
CA LEU A 91 -12.39 5.26 5.73
C LEU A 91 -12.19 4.61 7.12
N TRP A 92 -12.49 3.32 7.23
CA TRP A 92 -12.27 2.54 8.45
C TRP A 92 -10.78 2.58 8.83
N HIS A 93 -10.47 2.98 10.07
CA HIS A 93 -9.12 3.35 10.53
C HIS A 93 -8.34 4.24 9.54
N GLY A 94 -9.05 5.13 8.84
CA GLY A 94 -8.46 5.99 7.82
C GLY A 94 -7.37 6.90 8.37
N ALA A 95 -7.45 7.31 9.63
CA ALA A 95 -6.45 8.15 10.29
C ALA A 95 -5.12 7.40 10.53
N GLU A 96 -5.20 6.17 11.02
CA GLU A 96 -4.05 5.31 11.28
C GLU A 96 -3.41 4.87 9.97
N CYS A 97 -4.22 4.47 8.99
CA CYS A 97 -3.74 4.12 7.66
C CYS A 97 -3.02 5.30 6.99
N TRP A 98 -3.62 6.49 7.06
CA TRP A 98 -3.00 7.71 6.56
C TRP A 98 -1.65 7.98 7.20
N ARG A 99 -1.61 8.00 8.55
CA ARG A 99 -0.39 8.29 9.31
C ARG A 99 0.74 7.31 9.00
N GLU A 100 0.48 6.01 9.03
CA GLU A 100 1.52 5.00 8.74
C GLU A 100 1.92 5.01 7.25
N CYS A 101 0.99 5.31 6.34
CA CYS A 101 1.31 5.45 4.91
C CYS A 101 2.26 6.61 4.67
N LEU A 102 2.02 7.78 5.27
CA LEU A 102 2.93 8.93 5.20
C LEU A 102 4.31 8.61 5.79
N GLU A 103 4.36 7.87 6.89
CA GLU A 103 5.63 7.40 7.48
C GLU A 103 6.42 6.53 6.49
N LEU A 104 5.79 5.55 5.84
CA LEU A 104 6.49 4.70 4.86
C LEU A 104 6.89 5.46 3.59
N LEU A 105 6.11 6.46 3.17
CA LEU A 105 6.50 7.35 2.06
C LEU A 105 7.77 8.13 2.41
N ASN A 106 7.83 8.72 3.60
CA ASN A 106 9.02 9.44 4.06
C ASN A 106 10.25 8.52 4.14
N VAL A 107 10.06 7.28 4.61
CA VAL A 107 11.12 6.25 4.63
C VAL A 107 11.64 5.96 3.21
N ALA A 108 10.73 5.75 2.26
CA ALA A 108 11.08 5.47 0.86
C ALA A 108 11.82 6.65 0.22
N GLU A 109 11.34 7.89 0.41
CA GLU A 109 11.99 9.10 -0.09
C GLU A 109 13.38 9.31 0.51
N THR A 110 13.55 9.05 1.81
CA THR A 110 14.85 9.12 2.49
C THR A 110 15.83 8.11 1.89
N ALA A 111 15.37 6.87 1.65
CA ALA A 111 16.21 5.84 1.06
C ALA A 111 16.62 6.19 -0.38
N ALA A 112 15.70 6.68 -1.21
CA ALA A 112 16.01 7.09 -2.58
C ALA A 112 17.00 8.27 -2.64
N SER A 113 16.86 9.24 -1.73
CA SER A 113 17.75 10.41 -1.66
C SER A 113 19.18 10.04 -1.27
N SER A 114 19.36 8.95 -0.50
CA SER A 114 20.70 8.47 -0.09
C SER A 114 21.51 7.83 -1.21
N THR A 115 20.87 7.42 -2.31
CA THR A 115 21.52 6.75 -3.45
C THR A 115 21.88 7.71 -4.58
N TYR A 116 21.19 8.85 -4.68
CA TYR A 116 21.47 9.88 -5.68
C TYR A 116 21.69 11.23 -4.99
N PRO A 117 22.95 11.66 -4.74
CA PRO A 117 23.19 13.07 -4.51
C PRO A 117 22.72 13.82 -5.76
N SER A 118 21.84 14.79 -5.57
CA SER A 118 21.17 15.57 -6.62
C SER A 118 22.10 15.92 -7.79
N VAL A 119 21.99 15.20 -8.91
CA VAL A 119 22.44 15.68 -10.20
C VAL A 119 21.22 16.27 -10.87
N ALA A 120 21.08 17.59 -10.74
CA ALA A 120 20.29 18.36 -11.69
C ALA A 120 20.85 18.09 -13.09
N GLU A 121 19.96 17.70 -14.00
CA GLU A 121 20.13 17.76 -15.46
C GLU A 121 21.35 17.04 -16.07
N LYS A 122 21.09 15.88 -16.69
CA LYS A 122 21.47 15.62 -18.09
C LYS A 122 20.78 14.35 -18.57
N GLY A 123 20.09 14.50 -19.71
CA GLY A 123 19.34 13.43 -20.34
C GLY A 123 20.24 12.31 -20.85
N ASP A 124 19.73 11.10 -20.73
CA ASP A 124 19.92 10.05 -21.72
C ASP A 124 18.62 9.28 -21.84
N CYS A 125 18.26 8.99 -23.09
CA CYS A 125 17.05 8.32 -23.51
C CYS A 125 17.11 6.83 -23.14
N ASN A 126 16.49 6.48 -22.01
CA ASN A 126 15.96 5.14 -21.79
C ASN A 126 14.69 5.25 -20.94
N ASP A 127 13.57 4.79 -21.51
CA ASP A 127 12.20 4.93 -21.00
C ASP A 127 12.05 4.66 -19.49
N SER A 128 11.73 5.71 -18.73
CA SER A 128 11.14 5.55 -17.40
C SER A 128 10.12 6.65 -17.14
N PHE A 129 8.90 6.18 -16.85
CA PHE A 129 7.76 6.90 -16.32
C PHE A 129 8.20 8.02 -15.37
N GLY A 130 7.59 9.21 -15.51
CA GLY A 130 8.01 10.46 -14.87
C GLY A 130 8.75 10.30 -13.52
N ASN A 131 9.94 10.89 -13.43
CA ASN A 131 10.93 10.75 -12.35
C ASN A 131 10.46 11.08 -10.91
N PHE A 132 9.18 11.34 -10.67
CA PHE A 132 8.67 11.62 -9.34
C PHE A 132 8.35 10.31 -8.59
N MET A 133 8.60 10.32 -7.28
CA MET A 133 8.03 9.31 -6.38
C MET A 133 6.71 9.77 -5.78
N VAL A 134 6.64 11.03 -5.32
CA VAL A 134 5.45 11.61 -4.70
C VAL A 134 5.21 13.03 -5.22
N ARG A 135 4.02 13.30 -5.75
CA ARG A 135 3.52 14.64 -6.08
C ARG A 135 2.54 15.10 -5.00
N ARG A 136 2.99 16.08 -4.21
CA ARG A 136 2.20 16.74 -3.16
C ARG A 136 1.50 17.97 -3.71
N ARG A 137 0.61 17.78 -4.68
CA ARG A 137 -0.18 18.84 -5.33
C ARG A 137 -1.67 18.80 -4.99
N GLY A 138 -2.07 17.87 -4.12
CA GLY A 138 -3.46 17.65 -3.77
C GLY A 138 -4.21 16.81 -4.81
N ILE A 139 -5.47 16.53 -4.48
CA ILE A 139 -6.43 15.89 -5.37
C ILE A 139 -7.69 16.76 -5.39
N LEU A 140 -8.23 17.03 -6.57
CA LEU A 140 -9.46 17.79 -6.76
C LEU A 140 -10.57 16.85 -7.21
N ARG A 141 -11.74 16.93 -6.56
CA ARG A 141 -12.89 16.10 -6.86
C ARG A 141 -14.11 16.95 -7.23
N PRO A 142 -14.39 17.11 -8.53
CA PRO A 142 -15.64 17.70 -9.00
C PRO A 142 -16.86 16.97 -8.45
N ALA A 143 -17.87 17.71 -7.98
CA ALA A 143 -19.15 17.12 -7.62
C ALA A 143 -19.98 16.90 -8.90
N THR A 144 -20.21 15.63 -9.24
CA THR A 144 -20.97 15.23 -10.44
C THR A 144 -22.36 14.68 -10.11
N ASN A 145 -22.66 14.42 -8.84
CA ASN A 145 -23.92 13.79 -8.42
C ASN A 145 -24.62 14.59 -7.30
N ALA A 146 -25.76 15.19 -7.65
CA ALA A 146 -26.56 16.00 -6.73
C ALA A 146 -27.06 15.21 -5.51
N LYS A 147 -27.30 13.90 -5.66
CA LYS A 147 -27.77 13.03 -4.56
C LYS A 147 -26.73 12.86 -3.46
N THR A 148 -25.44 12.94 -3.79
CA THR A 148 -24.34 12.77 -2.82
C THR A 148 -23.74 14.08 -2.35
N LEU A 149 -24.07 15.21 -3.00
CA LEU A 149 -23.48 16.52 -2.72
C LEU A 149 -23.63 16.95 -1.25
N GLY A 150 -24.85 16.88 -0.71
CA GLY A 150 -25.11 17.24 0.69
C GLY A 150 -24.28 16.41 1.66
N LEU A 151 -24.34 15.08 1.51
CA LEU A 151 -23.56 14.14 2.33
C LEU A 151 -22.04 14.38 2.23
N MET A 152 -21.52 14.66 1.04
CA MET A 152 -20.09 14.96 0.84
C MET A 152 -19.69 16.27 1.54
N SER A 153 -20.54 17.29 1.47
CA SER A 153 -20.33 18.59 2.15
C SER A 153 -20.35 18.43 3.67
N ASP A 154 -21.24 17.59 4.20
CA ASP A 154 -21.29 17.27 5.63
C ASP A 154 -20.03 16.52 6.09
N ASN A 155 -19.56 15.56 5.27
CA ASN A 155 -18.35 14.81 5.57
C ASN A 155 -17.08 15.66 5.46
N ALA A 156 -17.03 16.60 4.51
CA ALA A 156 -15.90 17.52 4.36
C ALA A 156 -15.66 18.35 5.63
N ARG A 157 -16.73 18.74 6.33
CA ARG A 157 -16.67 19.45 7.62
C ARG A 157 -16.11 18.61 8.76
N ASN A 158 -16.16 17.29 8.64
CA ASN A 158 -15.66 16.32 9.64
C ASN A 158 -14.43 15.56 9.10
N CYS A 159 -13.60 16.24 8.31
CA CYS A 159 -12.41 15.66 7.71
C CYS A 159 -11.29 15.41 8.73
N LEU A 160 -10.32 14.60 8.33
CA LEU A 160 -9.10 14.36 9.09
C LEU A 160 -8.22 15.61 9.06
N ALA A 161 -7.79 16.11 10.23
CA ALA A 161 -6.96 17.32 10.32
C ALA A 161 -5.65 17.24 9.53
N SER A 162 -5.04 16.05 9.41
CA SER A 162 -3.82 15.83 8.63
C SER A 162 -4.06 15.62 7.12
N CYS A 163 -5.31 15.70 6.66
CA CYS A 163 -5.68 15.66 5.24
C CYS A 163 -7.01 16.38 5.04
N VAL A 164 -7.05 17.70 5.21
CA VAL A 164 -8.29 18.48 5.15
C VAL A 164 -9.03 18.39 3.80
N VAL A 165 -10.32 18.72 3.82
CA VAL A 165 -11.18 18.76 2.63
C VAL A 165 -11.79 20.16 2.51
N ASP A 166 -11.35 20.92 1.51
CA ASP A 166 -11.91 22.23 1.20
C ASP A 166 -13.05 22.07 0.20
N THR A 167 -14.18 22.73 0.48
CA THR A 167 -15.28 22.84 -0.50
C THR A 167 -15.09 24.13 -1.26
N ILE A 168 -14.89 24.04 -2.57
CA ILE A 168 -14.62 25.19 -3.44
C ILE A 168 -15.64 25.26 -4.58
N ASP A 169 -15.89 26.46 -5.06
CA ASP A 169 -16.74 26.73 -6.22
C ASP A 169 -15.95 26.62 -7.53
N LYS A 170 -16.58 26.98 -8.64
CA LYS A 170 -15.96 26.96 -9.97
C LYS A 170 -14.76 27.87 -10.09
N ASP A 171 -14.80 29.08 -9.54
CA ASP A 171 -13.70 30.03 -9.68
C ASP A 171 -12.46 29.53 -8.92
N GLY A 172 -12.65 29.02 -7.70
CA GLY A 172 -11.59 28.39 -6.92
C GLY A 172 -11.01 27.16 -7.62
N ALA A 173 -11.86 26.28 -8.16
CA ALA A 173 -11.42 25.09 -8.88
C ALA A 173 -10.69 25.41 -10.18
N GLN A 174 -11.15 26.40 -10.94
CA GLN A 174 -10.53 26.80 -12.21
C GLN A 174 -9.21 27.54 -12.01
N THR A 175 -8.98 28.11 -10.82
CA THR A 175 -7.66 28.61 -10.41
C THR A 175 -6.65 27.47 -10.26
N LEU A 176 -7.08 26.29 -9.78
CA LEU A 176 -6.22 25.12 -9.61
C LEU A 176 -6.04 24.33 -10.91
N VAL A 177 -7.12 24.17 -11.67
CA VAL A 177 -7.16 23.44 -12.95
C VAL A 177 -7.93 24.27 -13.97
N PRO A 178 -7.25 24.99 -14.87
CA PRO A 178 -7.91 25.77 -15.91
C PRO A 178 -8.86 24.91 -16.76
N ASN A 179 -9.97 25.51 -17.20
CA ASN A 179 -11.01 24.87 -18.02
C ASN A 179 -11.72 23.66 -17.37
N LEU A 180 -11.54 23.43 -16.07
CA LEU A 180 -12.29 22.39 -15.37
C LEU A 180 -13.80 22.67 -15.41
N CYS A 181 -14.58 21.63 -15.71
CA CYS A 181 -16.04 21.66 -15.71
C CYS A 181 -16.57 21.18 -14.36
N LEU A 182 -17.44 21.98 -13.72
CA LEU A 182 -18.14 21.63 -12.49
C LEU A 182 -19.66 21.64 -12.72
N PRO A 183 -20.29 20.49 -13.03
CA PRO A 183 -21.72 20.42 -13.30
C PRO A 183 -22.61 20.96 -12.18
N LEU A 184 -22.14 20.89 -10.94
CA LEU A 184 -22.87 21.34 -9.74
C LEU A 184 -22.25 22.59 -9.10
N ASN A 185 -21.37 23.31 -9.81
CA ASN A 185 -20.64 24.48 -9.30
C ASN A 185 -19.92 24.23 -7.95
N CYS A 186 -19.47 22.99 -7.71
CA CYS A 186 -18.87 22.57 -6.45
C CYS A 186 -17.82 21.49 -6.69
N ALA A 187 -16.69 21.60 -5.98
CA ALA A 187 -15.64 20.60 -5.93
C ALA A 187 -15.10 20.46 -4.51
N PHE A 188 -14.56 19.29 -4.22
CA PHE A 188 -13.88 18.97 -2.97
C PHE A 188 -12.39 18.87 -3.23
N TYR A 189 -11.62 19.80 -2.69
CA TYR A 189 -10.18 19.85 -2.82
C TYR A 189 -9.51 19.24 -1.59
N TYR A 190 -8.57 18.32 -1.83
CA TYR A 190 -7.78 17.63 -0.82
C TYR A 190 -6.34 18.12 -0.92
N PRO A 191 -5.95 19.27 -0.32
CA PRO A 191 -4.61 19.82 -0.48
C PRO A 191 -3.51 18.87 0.05
N GLY A 192 -3.81 18.10 1.10
CA GLY A 192 -2.88 17.12 1.67
C GLY A 192 -2.82 15.78 0.93
N ALA A 193 -3.71 15.54 -0.04
CA ALA A 193 -3.70 14.31 -0.83
C ALA A 193 -2.55 14.30 -1.85
N MET A 194 -2.17 13.11 -2.30
CA MET A 194 -0.95 12.93 -3.10
C MET A 194 -1.21 12.03 -4.30
N ASN A 195 -0.38 12.21 -5.34
CA ASN A 195 -0.19 11.21 -6.37
C ASN A 195 1.17 10.56 -6.18
N VAL A 196 1.21 9.25 -6.02
CA VAL A 196 2.42 8.46 -5.78
C VAL A 196 2.70 7.60 -6.99
N ASN A 197 3.93 7.61 -7.52
CA ASN A 197 4.35 6.62 -8.50
C ASN A 197 4.57 5.29 -7.75
N PRO A 198 3.70 4.27 -7.93
CA PRO A 198 3.73 3.08 -7.09
C PRO A 198 5.00 2.25 -7.30
N GLN A 199 5.48 2.18 -8.54
CA GLN A 199 6.67 1.41 -8.89
C GLN A 199 7.91 2.01 -8.22
N SER A 200 8.12 3.31 -8.40
CA SER A 200 9.24 4.03 -7.78
C SER A 200 9.16 3.97 -6.24
N TYR A 201 7.96 4.10 -5.67
CA TYR A 201 7.75 3.99 -4.23
C TYR A 201 8.12 2.60 -3.69
N LEU A 202 7.64 1.52 -4.31
CA LEU A 202 7.91 0.17 -3.83
C LEU A 202 9.40 -0.19 -3.94
N GLN A 203 10.05 0.20 -5.04
CA GLN A 203 11.50 0.02 -5.21
C GLN A 203 12.29 0.76 -4.13
N ALA A 204 11.93 2.02 -3.85
CA ALA A 204 12.57 2.82 -2.82
C ALA A 204 12.29 2.30 -1.40
N LEU A 205 11.09 1.80 -1.13
CA LEU A 205 10.76 1.18 0.16
C LEU A 205 11.55 -0.12 0.37
N PHE A 206 11.72 -0.95 -0.67
CA PHE A 206 12.57 -2.14 -0.58
C PHE A 206 14.05 -1.78 -0.38
N LEU A 207 14.55 -0.74 -1.05
CA LEU A 207 15.87 -0.18 -0.78
C LEU A 207 16.01 0.27 0.68
N ALA A 208 14.97 0.87 1.27
CA ALA A 208 14.95 1.21 2.68
C ALA A 208 15.08 -0.03 3.58
N CYS A 209 14.39 -1.13 3.24
CA CYS A 209 14.55 -2.42 3.93
C CYS A 209 16.01 -2.91 3.88
N GLN A 210 16.65 -2.85 2.71
CA GLN A 210 18.05 -3.23 2.56
C GLN A 210 18.99 -2.33 3.38
N ASN A 211 18.76 -1.02 3.38
CA ASN A 211 19.54 -0.07 4.18
C ASN A 211 19.41 -0.38 5.68
N LEU A 212 18.20 -0.66 6.16
CA LEU A 212 17.95 -1.06 7.54
C LEU A 212 18.65 -2.38 7.90
N ALA A 213 18.62 -3.37 7.01
CA ALA A 213 19.32 -4.64 7.18
C ALA A 213 20.85 -4.43 7.25
N ARG A 214 21.44 -3.64 6.33
CA ARG A 214 22.89 -3.34 6.35
C ARG A 214 23.31 -2.61 7.63
N ALA A 215 22.48 -1.70 8.13
CA ALA A 215 22.73 -0.99 9.38
C ALA A 215 22.68 -1.89 10.64
N SER A 216 22.16 -3.12 10.53
CA SER A 216 22.03 -4.06 11.65
C SER A 216 23.31 -4.86 11.96
N LEU A 217 24.42 -4.59 11.26
CA LEU A 217 25.71 -5.28 11.44
C LEU A 217 25.61 -6.82 11.32
N GLY A 218 24.76 -7.28 10.40
CA GLY A 218 24.56 -8.72 10.12
C GLY A 218 23.50 -9.40 11.01
N MET A 219 22.85 -8.68 11.91
CA MET A 219 21.75 -9.22 12.71
C MET A 219 20.48 -9.46 11.88
N LYS A 220 20.27 -8.65 10.85
CA LYS A 220 19.08 -8.70 10.00
C LYS A 220 19.47 -8.76 8.53
N ASN A 221 18.78 -9.59 7.77
CA ASN A 221 18.91 -9.69 6.32
C ASN A 221 17.54 -9.64 5.63
N ILE A 222 17.52 -9.10 4.41
CA ILE A 222 16.38 -9.20 3.52
C ILE A 222 16.84 -9.46 2.09
N THR A 223 16.24 -10.46 1.46
CA THR A 223 16.59 -10.88 0.09
C THR A 223 15.35 -10.83 -0.80
N LEU A 224 15.49 -10.35 -2.04
CA LEU A 224 14.47 -10.56 -3.06
C LEU A 224 14.82 -11.84 -3.83
N VAL A 225 13.94 -12.81 -3.78
CA VAL A 225 14.06 -14.09 -4.50
C VAL A 225 13.11 -14.06 -5.69
N LYS A 226 13.67 -13.93 -6.89
CA LYS A 226 12.86 -13.87 -8.12
C LYS A 226 12.44 -15.27 -8.56
N LYS A 227 11.44 -15.84 -7.88
CA LYS A 227 10.95 -17.21 -8.07
C LYS A 227 9.44 -17.27 -7.78
N SER A 228 8.69 -18.09 -8.54
CA SER A 228 7.33 -18.49 -8.17
C SER A 228 7.36 -19.55 -7.06
N ILE A 229 6.34 -19.52 -6.20
CA ILE A 229 6.06 -20.58 -5.23
C ILE A 229 4.72 -21.16 -5.62
N ASP A 230 4.72 -22.44 -6.02
CA ASP A 230 3.54 -23.11 -6.55
C ASP A 230 2.82 -23.94 -5.48
N ASP A 231 3.52 -24.30 -4.40
CA ASP A 231 3.00 -25.00 -3.22
C ASP A 231 3.62 -24.37 -1.97
N VAL A 232 2.81 -23.85 -1.05
CA VAL A 232 3.33 -23.19 0.16
C VAL A 232 3.90 -24.16 1.19
N LEU A 233 3.52 -25.43 1.14
CA LEU A 233 4.03 -26.47 2.03
C LEU A 233 5.49 -26.81 1.68
N GLU A 234 5.99 -26.46 0.49
CA GLU A 234 7.42 -26.58 0.15
C GLU A 234 8.32 -25.75 1.08
N LEU A 235 7.76 -24.72 1.73
CA LEU A 235 8.44 -23.82 2.66
C LEU A 235 8.37 -24.30 4.12
N GLU A 236 7.60 -25.36 4.41
CA GLU A 236 7.49 -25.93 5.75
C GLU A 236 8.84 -26.53 6.19
N GLY A 237 9.27 -26.23 7.41
CA GLY A 237 10.54 -26.69 7.96
C GLY A 237 11.76 -25.86 7.55
N GLU A 238 11.68 -25.08 6.47
CA GLU A 238 12.72 -24.10 6.12
C GLU A 238 12.52 -22.75 6.83
N TYR A 239 11.26 -22.35 7.00
CA TYR A 239 10.87 -21.07 7.58
C TYR A 239 10.10 -21.26 8.89
N ASP A 240 10.27 -20.32 9.81
CA ASP A 240 9.48 -20.22 11.05
C ASP A 240 8.08 -19.63 10.75
N ALA A 241 7.98 -18.78 9.73
CA ALA A 241 6.71 -18.24 9.26
C ALA A 241 6.72 -17.87 7.77
N VAL A 242 5.56 -18.04 7.12
CA VAL A 242 5.30 -17.65 5.74
C VAL A 242 4.12 -16.66 5.71
N VAL A 243 4.33 -15.50 5.11
CA VAL A 243 3.28 -14.47 4.94
C VAL A 243 2.90 -14.35 3.47
N ILE A 244 1.68 -14.78 3.13
CA ILE A 244 1.16 -14.83 1.78
C ILE A 244 0.53 -13.49 1.39
N CYS A 245 1.19 -12.78 0.48
CA CYS A 245 0.85 -11.44 -0.02
C CYS A 245 0.64 -11.42 -1.56
N LEU A 246 0.21 -12.53 -2.15
CA LEU A 246 0.15 -12.76 -3.61
C LEU A 246 -0.96 -12.01 -4.36
N GLY A 247 -1.74 -11.17 -3.68
CA GLY A 247 -2.85 -10.44 -4.31
C GLY A 247 -3.87 -11.40 -4.95
N SER A 248 -4.18 -11.19 -6.24
CA SER A 248 -5.11 -12.06 -6.97
C SER A 248 -4.53 -13.44 -7.29
N LYS A 249 -3.20 -13.60 -7.28
CA LYS A 249 -2.55 -14.89 -7.58
C LYS A 249 -2.58 -15.87 -6.40
N VAL A 250 -3.15 -15.48 -5.26
CA VAL A 250 -3.33 -16.41 -4.13
C VAL A 250 -4.18 -17.63 -4.51
N ASP A 251 -5.07 -17.50 -5.51
CA ASP A 251 -5.87 -18.61 -6.05
C ASP A 251 -5.06 -19.63 -6.87
N PHE A 252 -3.79 -19.35 -7.17
CA PHE A 252 -2.89 -20.30 -7.85
C PHE A 252 -2.29 -21.31 -6.86
N LEU A 253 -2.30 -21.00 -5.57
CA LEU A 253 -1.84 -21.93 -4.54
C LEU A 253 -2.92 -23.01 -4.33
N PRO A 254 -2.62 -24.30 -4.52
CA PRO A 254 -3.57 -25.39 -4.32
C PRO A 254 -4.21 -25.39 -2.94
N GLU A 255 -3.44 -24.97 -1.93
CA GLU A 255 -3.87 -24.93 -0.54
C GLU A 255 -4.93 -23.85 -0.28
N LEU A 256 -5.06 -22.84 -1.14
CA LEU A 256 -5.91 -21.67 -0.92
C LEU A 256 -6.92 -21.40 -2.05
N THR A 257 -6.79 -22.08 -3.18
CA THR A 257 -7.68 -21.91 -4.33
C THR A 257 -9.15 -22.08 -3.92
N GLY A 258 -9.95 -21.02 -4.12
CA GLY A 258 -11.38 -21.02 -3.77
C GLY A 258 -11.70 -21.01 -2.26
N LYS A 259 -10.71 -20.96 -1.36
CA LYS A 259 -10.93 -20.93 0.10
C LYS A 259 -11.01 -19.52 0.68
N LEU A 260 -10.40 -18.54 0.03
CA LEU A 260 -10.47 -17.13 0.44
C LEU A 260 -11.65 -16.43 -0.25
N PRO A 261 -12.42 -15.58 0.46
CA PRO A 261 -13.58 -14.89 -0.12
C PRO A 261 -13.18 -13.68 -0.97
N LEU A 262 -12.22 -13.86 -1.88
CA LEU A 262 -11.73 -12.83 -2.78
C LEU A 262 -12.45 -12.93 -4.13
N ARG A 263 -12.62 -11.78 -4.78
CA ARG A 263 -13.12 -11.69 -6.16
C ARG A 263 -12.09 -10.96 -6.99
N THR A 264 -11.88 -11.40 -8.21
CA THR A 264 -10.99 -10.70 -9.12
C THR A 264 -11.70 -9.52 -9.78
N CYS A 265 -10.98 -8.42 -9.97
CA CYS A 265 -11.43 -7.29 -10.77
C CYS A 265 -10.24 -6.72 -11.55
N ARG A 266 -10.26 -6.86 -12.87
CA ARG A 266 -9.25 -6.28 -13.75
C ARG A 266 -9.60 -4.81 -13.97
N GLY A 267 -8.58 -3.96 -13.91
CA GLY A 267 -8.72 -2.55 -14.27
C GLY A 267 -7.58 -2.14 -15.19
N VAL A 268 -7.97 -1.58 -16.34
CA VAL A 268 -7.08 -0.98 -17.33
C VAL A 268 -6.92 0.49 -17.00
N ILE A 269 -5.68 0.97 -17.10
CA ILE A 269 -5.28 2.36 -16.98
C ILE A 269 -4.65 2.75 -18.31
N THR A 270 -5.10 3.87 -18.85
CA THR A 270 -4.60 4.46 -20.10
C THR A 270 -3.58 5.55 -19.77
N HIS A 271 -2.55 5.64 -20.59
CA HIS A 271 -1.53 6.68 -20.51
C HIS A 271 -1.85 7.70 -21.59
N MET A 272 -1.95 8.96 -21.18
CA MET A 272 -2.25 10.07 -22.06
C MET A 272 -1.04 11.01 -22.08
N GLN A 273 -0.66 11.45 -23.27
CA GLN A 273 0.45 12.37 -23.49
C GLN A 273 -0.02 13.58 -24.28
N LEU A 274 0.43 14.77 -23.87
CA LEU A 274 0.16 16.00 -24.60
C LEU A 274 1.31 16.30 -25.56
N HIS A 275 1.06 16.21 -26.87
CA HIS A 275 2.05 16.43 -27.91
C HIS A 275 2.81 17.76 -27.74
N GLU A 276 4.13 17.79 -28.00
CA GLU A 276 4.97 18.97 -27.76
C GLU A 276 4.49 20.22 -28.51
N SER A 277 3.96 20.03 -29.72
CA SER A 277 3.40 21.11 -30.55
C SER A 277 2.06 21.65 -30.06
N ALA A 278 1.37 20.95 -29.15
CA ALA A 278 0.13 21.45 -28.56
C ALA A 278 0.41 22.69 -27.70
N LYS A 279 -0.37 23.75 -27.91
CA LYS A 279 -0.29 24.97 -27.09
C LYS A 279 -0.82 24.70 -25.69
N GLY A 280 -0.01 25.03 -24.69
CA GLY A 280 -0.34 24.83 -23.27
C GLY A 280 0.23 23.53 -22.70
N SER A 281 0.10 23.38 -21.39
CA SER A 281 0.41 22.15 -20.67
C SER A 281 -0.49 22.06 -19.44
N TYR A 282 -0.59 20.87 -18.85
CA TYR A 282 -1.14 20.77 -17.50
C TYR A 282 -0.28 21.62 -16.56
N LEU A 283 -0.91 22.34 -15.64
CA LEU A 283 -0.21 23.20 -14.68
C LEU A 283 0.70 22.32 -13.81
N ASP A 284 1.99 22.62 -13.71
CA ASP A 284 2.91 21.78 -12.91
C ASP A 284 2.52 21.75 -11.41
N GLY A 285 1.94 22.84 -10.92
CA GLY A 285 1.36 22.92 -9.57
C GLY A 285 -0.03 22.29 -9.41
N GLY A 286 -0.65 21.80 -10.50
CA GLY A 286 -2.03 21.35 -10.50
C GLY A 286 -2.25 20.01 -9.78
N PRO A 287 -3.41 19.82 -9.13
CA PRO A 287 -3.77 18.58 -8.45
C PRO A 287 -4.13 17.46 -9.43
N SER A 288 -4.11 16.21 -9.00
CA SER A 288 -4.80 15.13 -9.73
C SER A 288 -6.32 15.28 -9.63
N ILE A 289 -7.07 14.72 -10.58
CA ILE A 289 -8.53 14.84 -10.61
C ILE A 289 -9.16 13.48 -10.25
N LEU A 290 -10.09 13.50 -9.30
CA LEU A 290 -10.84 12.32 -8.88
C LEU A 290 -12.31 12.45 -9.29
N SER A 291 -12.71 11.71 -10.32
CA SER A 291 -14.08 11.60 -10.82
C SER A 291 -14.38 10.14 -11.21
N ASP A 292 -15.42 9.89 -12.03
CA ASP A 292 -15.76 8.54 -12.49
C ASP A 292 -14.64 7.90 -13.33
N ALA A 293 -13.91 8.72 -14.09
CA ALA A 293 -12.60 8.39 -14.65
C ALA A 293 -11.57 9.36 -14.06
N TRP A 294 -10.77 8.87 -13.13
CA TRP A 294 -9.76 9.67 -12.46
C TRP A 294 -8.59 9.98 -13.39
N LEU A 295 -7.94 11.11 -13.14
CA LEU A 295 -6.74 11.58 -13.85
C LEU A 295 -5.60 11.74 -12.85
N ALA A 296 -4.61 10.85 -12.91
CA ALA A 296 -3.41 10.90 -12.09
C ALA A 296 -2.30 11.62 -12.86
N VAL A 297 -2.07 12.89 -12.51
CA VAL A 297 -1.11 13.76 -13.19
C VAL A 297 0.31 13.30 -12.89
N GLN A 298 1.04 12.87 -13.93
CA GLN A 298 2.43 12.43 -13.82
C GLN A 298 3.42 13.59 -14.05
N GLY A 299 2.98 14.59 -14.83
CA GLY A 299 3.69 15.83 -15.08
C GLY A 299 2.90 16.75 -16.02
N PRO A 300 3.49 17.85 -16.49
CA PRO A 300 2.79 18.83 -17.32
C PRO A 300 2.24 18.27 -18.65
N ARG A 301 2.82 17.18 -19.16
CA ARG A 301 2.48 16.59 -20.46
C ARG A 301 2.21 15.09 -20.39
N ASN A 302 2.14 14.50 -19.19
CA ASN A 302 1.87 13.09 -18.99
C ASN A 302 0.86 12.91 -17.87
N LEU A 303 -0.18 12.12 -18.11
CA LEU A 303 -1.13 11.71 -17.09
C LEU A 303 -1.60 10.28 -17.31
N HIS A 304 -2.05 9.64 -16.25
CA HIS A 304 -2.76 8.37 -16.34
C HIS A 304 -4.24 8.61 -16.16
N MET A 305 -5.07 7.99 -16.99
CA MET A 305 -6.51 8.02 -16.90
C MET A 305 -7.02 6.61 -16.58
N GLY A 306 -7.82 6.50 -15.52
CA GLY A 306 -8.32 5.20 -15.13
C GLY A 306 -9.58 5.23 -14.28
N SER A 307 -10.11 4.06 -13.93
CA SER A 307 -9.77 2.76 -14.51
C SER A 307 -11.05 2.02 -14.85
N THR A 308 -11.00 1.12 -15.82
CA THR A 308 -12.09 0.18 -16.09
C THR A 308 -12.31 -0.79 -14.91
N TRP A 309 -13.42 -1.53 -14.96
CA TRP A 309 -13.82 -2.49 -13.92
C TRP A 309 -14.40 -3.77 -14.54
N GLU A 310 -13.54 -4.73 -14.84
CA GLU A 310 -13.94 -6.06 -15.32
C GLU A 310 -13.93 -7.07 -14.17
N TRP A 311 -15.11 -7.36 -13.63
CA TRP A 311 -15.29 -8.32 -12.54
C TRP A 311 -15.11 -9.76 -13.01
N GLN A 312 -14.64 -10.64 -12.12
CA GLN A 312 -14.43 -12.07 -12.38
C GLN A 312 -13.41 -12.36 -13.50
N SER A 313 -12.64 -11.34 -13.90
CA SER A 313 -11.57 -11.50 -14.88
C SER A 313 -10.53 -12.50 -14.38
N ARG A 314 -10.05 -13.33 -15.30
CA ARG A 314 -8.93 -14.26 -15.08
C ARG A 314 -7.69 -13.86 -15.88
N ASN A 315 -7.65 -12.63 -16.38
CA ASN A 315 -6.50 -12.11 -17.09
C ASN A 315 -5.53 -11.45 -16.09
N TYR A 316 -4.46 -12.19 -15.77
CA TYR A 316 -3.40 -11.80 -14.83
C TYR A 316 -2.27 -10.99 -15.48
N SER A 317 -2.28 -10.82 -16.81
CA SER A 317 -1.22 -10.10 -17.51
C SER A 317 -1.27 -8.60 -17.21
N SER A 318 -0.11 -7.98 -17.04
CA SER A 318 0.00 -6.52 -17.00
C SER A 318 -0.19 -5.88 -18.37
N ASP A 319 0.05 -6.67 -19.42
CA ASP A 319 -0.02 -6.23 -20.80
C ASP A 319 -1.49 -6.14 -21.24
N VAL A 320 -1.73 -5.19 -22.13
CA VAL A 320 -3.06 -4.83 -22.62
C VAL A 320 -2.97 -4.89 -24.15
N SER A 321 -3.85 -5.67 -24.78
CA SER A 321 -3.92 -5.73 -26.24
C SER A 321 -4.49 -4.43 -26.81
N ASP A 322 -4.27 -4.17 -28.10
CA ASP A 322 -4.79 -2.97 -28.76
C ASP A 322 -6.32 -2.90 -28.68
N GLU A 323 -7.02 -4.04 -28.76
CA GLU A 323 -8.48 -4.10 -28.63
C GLU A 323 -8.95 -3.82 -27.20
N GLU A 324 -8.23 -4.31 -26.19
CA GLU A 324 -8.53 -4.00 -24.79
C GLU A 324 -8.26 -2.53 -24.47
N ALA A 325 -7.15 -1.98 -24.97
CA ALA A 325 -6.79 -0.58 -24.83
C ALA A 325 -7.83 0.34 -25.49
N SER A 326 -8.27 0.02 -26.71
CA SER A 326 -9.29 0.78 -27.43
C SER A 326 -10.62 0.79 -26.66
N ARG A 327 -11.09 -0.37 -26.19
CA ARG A 327 -12.29 -0.45 -25.34
C ARG A 327 -12.16 0.35 -24.04
N ALA A 328 -10.99 0.32 -23.41
CA ALA A 328 -10.75 1.11 -22.20
C ALA A 328 -10.78 2.61 -22.48
N LEU A 329 -10.22 3.06 -23.61
CA LEU A 329 -10.25 4.46 -24.03
C LEU A 329 -11.68 4.92 -24.33
N ASP A 330 -12.45 4.13 -25.09
CA ASP A 330 -13.86 4.40 -25.42
C ASP A 330 -14.73 4.50 -24.15
N GLU A 331 -14.41 3.73 -23.11
CA GLU A 331 -15.12 3.78 -21.83
C GLU A 331 -14.73 4.99 -20.98
N LEU A 332 -13.43 5.30 -20.91
CA LEU A 332 -12.86 6.24 -19.93
C LEU A 332 -12.83 7.68 -20.44
N LEU A 333 -12.50 7.90 -21.71
CA LEU A 333 -12.32 9.25 -22.27
C LEU A 333 -13.59 10.09 -22.16
N PRO A 334 -14.81 9.60 -22.49
CA PRO A 334 -16.03 10.38 -22.32
C PRO A 334 -16.31 10.74 -20.86
N LYS A 335 -15.98 9.87 -19.91
CA LYS A 335 -16.17 10.13 -18.47
C LYS A 335 -15.20 11.21 -17.97
N ALA A 336 -13.96 11.20 -18.48
CA ALA A 336 -12.97 12.20 -18.13
C ALA A 336 -13.29 13.57 -18.75
N SER A 337 -13.72 13.62 -20.02
CA SER A 337 -13.99 14.88 -20.72
C SER A 337 -15.18 15.65 -20.14
N VAL A 338 -16.13 14.98 -19.48
CA VAL A 338 -17.21 15.63 -18.72
C VAL A 338 -16.67 16.59 -17.65
N VAL A 339 -15.56 16.25 -16.98
CA VAL A 339 -14.97 17.07 -15.92
C VAL A 339 -13.77 17.88 -16.37
N TYR A 340 -12.99 17.37 -17.31
CA TYR A 340 -11.80 18.03 -17.84
C TYR A 340 -11.78 17.92 -19.38
N PRO A 341 -12.52 18.79 -20.10
CA PRO A 341 -12.68 18.72 -21.55
C PRO A 341 -11.35 18.78 -22.32
N ASP A 342 -10.36 19.47 -21.77
CA ASP A 342 -9.04 19.59 -22.38
C ASP A 342 -8.31 18.25 -22.53
N ILE A 343 -8.79 17.15 -21.90
CA ILE A 343 -8.26 15.80 -22.12
C ILE A 343 -8.38 15.34 -23.58
N GLU A 344 -9.35 15.86 -24.35
CA GLU A 344 -9.54 15.49 -25.76
C GLU A 344 -8.40 15.97 -26.67
N LYS A 345 -7.54 16.86 -26.15
CA LYS A 345 -6.32 17.32 -26.83
C LYS A 345 -5.12 16.39 -26.59
N TRP A 346 -5.26 15.38 -25.75
CA TRP A 346 -4.19 14.47 -25.35
C TRP A 346 -4.26 13.20 -26.18
N ASP A 347 -3.09 12.73 -26.60
CA ASP A 347 -2.94 11.51 -27.38
C ASP A 347 -2.82 10.30 -26.46
N PHE A 348 -3.36 9.18 -26.92
CA PHE A 348 -3.15 7.89 -26.27
C PHE A 348 -1.70 7.43 -26.49
N ALA A 349 -0.99 7.16 -25.41
CA ALA A 349 0.41 6.72 -25.43
C ALA A 349 0.59 5.24 -25.06
N GLY A 350 -0.46 4.59 -24.53
CA GLY A 350 -0.41 3.18 -24.16
C GLY A 350 -1.36 2.83 -23.01
N ALA A 351 -1.40 1.56 -22.63
CA ALA A 351 -2.21 1.08 -21.52
C ALA A 351 -1.51 0.00 -20.72
N ARG A 352 -1.90 -0.11 -19.45
CA ARG A 352 -1.47 -1.18 -18.53
C ARG A 352 -2.66 -1.66 -17.71
N ALA A 353 -2.63 -2.91 -17.29
CA ALA A 353 -3.69 -3.47 -16.47
C ALA A 353 -3.19 -4.11 -15.19
N GLY A 354 -4.02 -4.06 -14.15
CA GLY A 354 -3.79 -4.77 -12.90
C GLY A 354 -5.01 -5.60 -12.52
N LEU A 355 -4.79 -6.84 -12.09
CA LEU A 355 -5.84 -7.68 -11.52
C LEU A 355 -5.90 -7.48 -10.00
N ARG A 356 -7.00 -6.91 -9.52
CA ARG A 356 -7.22 -6.63 -8.10
C ARG A 356 -7.84 -7.85 -7.43
N ALA A 357 -7.31 -8.22 -6.27
CA ALA A 357 -8.03 -9.04 -5.31
C ALA A 357 -8.98 -8.14 -4.49
N MET A 358 -10.28 -8.24 -4.78
CA MET A 358 -11.33 -7.48 -4.11
C MET A 358 -11.89 -8.30 -2.94
N PRO A 359 -11.86 -7.78 -1.71
CA PRO A 359 -12.41 -8.46 -0.55
C PRO A 359 -13.95 -8.38 -0.54
N PRO A 360 -14.62 -9.14 0.33
CA PRO A 360 -16.07 -9.03 0.48
C PRO A 360 -16.45 -7.64 0.99
N VAL A 361 -17.67 -7.20 0.63
CA VAL A 361 -18.24 -5.96 1.17
C VAL A 361 -18.84 -6.26 2.54
N THR A 362 -18.49 -5.44 3.53
CA THR A 362 -19.04 -5.50 4.90
C THR A 362 -19.69 -4.18 5.29
N SER A 363 -20.27 -4.10 6.50
CA SER A 363 -20.74 -2.84 7.10
C SER A 363 -19.64 -1.78 7.23
N HIS A 364 -18.39 -2.21 7.33
CA HIS A 364 -17.21 -1.32 7.40
C HIS A 364 -16.60 -1.04 6.01
N GLY A 365 -17.22 -1.55 4.94
CA GLY A 365 -16.73 -1.49 3.57
C GLY A 365 -15.97 -2.74 3.16
N SER A 366 -15.22 -2.64 2.07
CA SER A 366 -14.37 -3.70 1.52
C SER A 366 -13.02 -3.71 2.22
N LEU A 367 -12.93 -4.43 3.34
CA LEU A 367 -11.70 -4.49 4.15
C LEU A 367 -10.78 -5.64 3.71
N PRO A 368 -9.45 -5.45 3.70
CA PRO A 368 -8.49 -6.51 3.42
C PRO A 368 -8.59 -7.71 4.37
N LEU A 369 -8.06 -8.86 3.95
CA LEU A 369 -8.05 -10.10 4.71
C LEU A 369 -6.70 -10.28 5.39
N LEU A 370 -6.69 -10.40 6.72
CA LEU A 370 -5.51 -10.74 7.51
C LEU A 370 -5.79 -11.98 8.37
N GLY A 371 -4.72 -12.67 8.77
CA GLY A 371 -4.72 -13.65 9.85
C GLY A 371 -3.94 -14.93 9.54
N SER A 372 -3.77 -15.78 10.55
CA SER A 372 -3.20 -17.11 10.43
C SER A 372 -4.12 -18.03 9.61
N ILE A 373 -3.53 -18.89 8.80
CA ILE A 373 -4.22 -19.80 7.89
C ILE A 373 -3.76 -21.25 8.05
N ASP A 374 -3.06 -21.59 9.15
CA ASP A 374 -2.53 -22.94 9.42
C ASP A 374 -3.59 -24.03 9.16
N GLN A 375 -4.82 -23.81 9.64
CA GLN A 375 -5.94 -24.74 9.45
C GLN A 375 -6.41 -24.86 7.99
N LEU A 376 -6.30 -23.79 7.19
CA LEU A 376 -6.71 -23.79 5.79
C LEU A 376 -5.69 -24.49 4.89
N VAL A 377 -4.41 -24.33 5.20
CA VAL A 377 -3.30 -24.96 4.46
C VAL A 377 -3.04 -26.39 4.90
N GLY A 378 -3.62 -26.83 6.02
CA GLY A 378 -3.44 -28.19 6.52
C GLY A 378 -2.06 -28.45 7.12
N ALA A 379 -1.37 -27.38 7.57
CA ALA A 379 -0.02 -27.48 8.12
C ALA A 379 0.00 -28.35 9.39
N ALA A 380 1.02 -29.19 9.51
CA ALA A 380 1.21 -30.01 10.70
C ALA A 380 1.50 -29.09 11.91
N SER A 381 0.94 -29.43 13.07
CA SER A 381 1.21 -28.65 14.28
C SER A 381 2.68 -28.79 14.69
N GLY A 382 3.55 -27.82 14.38
CA GLY A 382 4.85 -27.80 15.08
C GLY A 382 5.97 -26.86 14.65
N SER A 383 6.12 -26.40 13.40
CA SER A 383 7.37 -25.70 13.02
C SER A 383 7.20 -24.38 12.26
N CYS A 384 6.28 -24.32 11.29
CA CYS A 384 6.06 -23.13 10.46
C CYS A 384 4.65 -22.56 10.67
N LYS A 385 4.53 -21.23 10.71
CA LYS A 385 3.25 -20.52 10.78
C LYS A 385 2.89 -19.84 9.47
N PHE A 386 1.68 -20.09 8.98
CA PHE A 386 1.19 -19.52 7.74
C PHE A 386 0.22 -18.38 8.03
N TRP A 387 0.41 -17.27 7.32
CA TRP A 387 -0.38 -16.05 7.45
C TRP A 387 -0.79 -15.55 6.08
N VAL A 388 -1.95 -14.90 6.00
CA VAL A 388 -2.39 -14.21 4.77
C VAL A 388 -2.49 -12.70 5.02
N PHE A 389 -2.03 -11.91 4.05
CA PHE A 389 -2.33 -10.49 3.94
C PHE A 389 -2.71 -10.17 2.49
N GLY A 390 -4.01 -10.14 2.21
CA GLY A 390 -4.54 -10.00 0.85
C GLY A 390 -5.80 -9.15 0.77
N GLY A 391 -6.40 -9.06 -0.43
CA GLY A 391 -7.66 -8.34 -0.60
C GLY A 391 -7.55 -6.81 -0.49
N LEU A 392 -6.44 -6.21 -0.91
CA LEU A 392 -6.24 -4.76 -0.85
C LEU A 392 -7.15 -3.94 -1.79
N GLY A 393 -7.74 -4.59 -2.81
CA GLY A 393 -8.63 -3.96 -3.77
C GLY A 393 -8.05 -2.70 -4.43
N SER A 394 -8.85 -1.63 -4.53
CA SER A 394 -8.44 -0.34 -5.10
C SER A 394 -7.84 0.64 -4.09
N ARG A 395 -7.65 0.23 -2.83
CA ARG A 395 -7.17 1.09 -1.73
C ARG A 395 -5.88 0.58 -1.10
N GLY A 396 -5.16 -0.29 -1.82
CA GLY A 396 -3.93 -0.91 -1.34
C GLY A 396 -2.88 0.07 -0.85
N LEU A 397 -2.64 1.15 -1.61
CA LEU A 397 -1.68 2.20 -1.27
C LEU A 397 -1.98 2.92 0.05
N LEU A 398 -3.24 2.97 0.50
CA LEU A 398 -3.59 3.57 1.79
C LEU A 398 -3.41 2.56 2.93
N TYR A 399 -3.94 1.34 2.75
CA TYR A 399 -4.02 0.36 3.83
C TYR A 399 -2.70 -0.37 4.11
N HIS A 400 -1.81 -0.50 3.12
CA HIS A 400 -0.67 -1.42 3.20
C HIS A 400 0.27 -1.14 4.37
N ALA A 401 0.51 0.12 4.68
CA ALA A 401 1.45 0.50 5.73
C ALA A 401 0.98 0.03 7.12
N TRP A 402 -0.22 0.46 7.53
CA TRP A 402 -0.75 0.09 8.85
C TRP A 402 -1.06 -1.41 8.93
N LEU A 403 -1.63 -2.01 7.89
CA LEU A 403 -1.93 -3.44 7.90
C LEU A 403 -0.67 -4.31 7.87
N GLY A 404 0.37 -3.90 7.14
CA GLY A 404 1.66 -4.57 7.15
C GLY A 404 2.33 -4.52 8.52
N LYS A 405 2.19 -3.40 9.25
CA LYS A 405 2.61 -3.27 10.65
C LYS A 405 1.89 -4.24 11.58
N LEU A 406 0.56 -4.34 11.47
CA LEU A 406 -0.23 -5.27 12.28
C LEU A 406 0.16 -6.72 11.98
N MET A 407 0.30 -7.06 10.69
CA MET A 407 0.71 -8.39 10.26
C MET A 407 2.11 -8.74 10.78
N ALA A 408 3.10 -7.86 10.62
CA ALA A 408 4.45 -8.10 11.12
C ALA A 408 4.49 -8.32 12.63
N LYS A 409 3.71 -7.54 13.41
CA LYS A 409 3.56 -7.76 14.86
C LYS A 409 2.96 -9.13 15.17
N ALA A 410 1.90 -9.52 14.44
CA ALA A 410 1.26 -10.81 14.65
C ALA A 410 2.21 -11.98 14.35
N VAL A 411 3.00 -11.87 13.28
CA VAL A 411 4.02 -12.85 12.89
C VAL A 411 5.14 -12.94 13.93
N LEU A 412 5.71 -11.80 14.34
CA LEU A 412 6.80 -11.75 15.34
C LEU A 412 6.36 -12.30 16.70
N CYS A 413 5.12 -12.07 17.11
CA CYS A 413 4.56 -12.57 18.36
C CYS A 413 3.95 -13.98 18.22
N CYS A 414 3.90 -14.54 17.01
CA CYS A 414 3.17 -15.77 16.71
C CYS A 414 1.72 -15.75 17.26
N ASN A 415 1.06 -14.58 17.18
CA ASN A 415 -0.23 -14.34 17.82
C ASN A 415 -1.10 -13.39 16.97
N GLU A 416 -2.36 -13.74 16.74
CA GLU A 416 -3.31 -12.96 15.94
C GLU A 416 -3.96 -11.80 16.71
N GLU A 417 -3.85 -11.74 18.04
CA GLU A 417 -4.38 -10.66 18.90
C GLU A 417 -4.14 -9.23 18.39
N PRO A 418 -2.96 -8.85 17.83
CA PRO A 418 -2.74 -7.51 17.30
C PRO A 418 -3.63 -7.15 16.10
N ILE A 419 -4.31 -8.11 15.46
CA ILE A 419 -5.10 -7.90 14.25
C ILE A 419 -6.57 -7.66 14.64
N PRO A 420 -7.16 -6.50 14.30
CA PRO A 420 -8.58 -6.22 14.52
C PRO A 420 -9.49 -7.31 13.94
N SER A 421 -10.53 -7.65 14.70
CA SER A 421 -11.45 -8.75 14.39
C SER A 421 -12.16 -8.60 13.03
N GLU A 422 -12.35 -7.36 12.56
CA GLU A 422 -12.95 -7.04 11.27
C GLU A 422 -12.14 -7.63 10.12
N LEU A 423 -10.81 -7.63 10.23
CA LEU A 423 -9.87 -8.14 9.24
C LEU A 423 -9.71 -9.67 9.27
N THR A 424 -10.15 -10.33 10.34
CA THR A 424 -10.11 -11.80 10.52
C THR A 424 -11.50 -12.45 10.45
N SER A 425 -12.56 -11.63 10.45
CA SER A 425 -13.97 -12.06 10.45
C SER A 425 -14.37 -12.98 9.30
N TRP A 426 -13.63 -12.92 8.19
CA TRP A 426 -13.81 -13.77 7.01
C TRP A 426 -13.67 -15.27 7.33
N LYS A 427 -12.86 -15.63 8.34
CA LYS A 427 -12.68 -17.01 8.80
C LYS A 427 -13.96 -17.64 9.36
N LYS A 428 -14.85 -16.83 9.95
CA LYS A 428 -16.11 -17.30 10.55
C LYS A 428 -17.12 -17.75 9.49
N LYS A 429 -17.05 -17.16 8.28
CA LYS A 429 -17.95 -17.50 7.16
C LYS A 429 -17.53 -18.78 6.43
N SER A 430 -16.24 -19.13 6.47
CA SER A 430 -15.74 -20.41 5.95
C SER A 430 -16.21 -21.61 6.79
N SER A 431 -16.47 -21.43 8.09
CA SER A 431 -16.94 -22.51 8.98
C SER A 431 -18.43 -22.85 8.81
N SER A 432 -19.26 -21.94 8.29
CA SER A 432 -20.70 -22.16 8.12
C SER A 432 -21.08 -22.94 6.85
N ASN A 433 -20.13 -23.20 5.95
CA ASN A 433 -20.36 -24.02 4.75
C ASN A 433 -19.96 -25.50 4.94
N CYS A 434 -19.45 -25.90 6.11
CA CYS A 434 -19.09 -27.29 6.41
C CYS A 434 -20.18 -28.07 7.16
N SER A 435 -21.37 -27.49 7.38
CA SER A 435 -22.48 -28.16 8.08
C SER A 435 -23.64 -28.57 7.18
N VAL A 436 -23.45 -28.58 5.85
CA VAL A 436 -24.40 -29.18 4.90
C VAL A 436 -23.62 -29.93 3.82
N SER A 437 -23.31 -31.19 4.11
CA SER A 437 -23.00 -32.23 3.12
C SER A 437 -23.33 -33.57 3.74
#